data_AF-A0A970AZ00-F1
#
_entry.id   AF-A0A970AZ00-F1
#
_cell.length_a   1.000
_cell.length_b   1.000
_cell.length_c   1.000
_cell.angle_alpha   90.00
_cell.angle_beta   90.00
_cell.angle_gamma   90.00
#
_symmetry.space_group_name_H-M   'P 1'
#
loop_
_entity.id
_entity.type
_entity.pdbx_description
1 polymer ?
#
loop_
_entity_poly.entity_id
_entity_poly.type
_entity_poly.pdbx_seq_one_letter_code
_entity_poly.pdbx_strand_id
1 'polypeptide(L)' 'MYLIKKYLKWISTFFVLTGILLTNLNIYPLNIFSHGLGVVGWTCAGIINKDKAIMTNFGLQIPLFALGYIKLFF' A
#
# COMPACT_ATOMS: atom_id res chain seq x y z
N MET A 1 14.63 -0.13 17.04
CA MET A 1 13.15 -0.26 16.91
C MET A 1 12.46 1.02 16.43
N TYR A 2 12.69 2.19 17.05
CA TYR A 2 12.02 3.46 16.69
C TYR A 2 12.29 3.94 15.25
N LEU A 3 13.54 3.88 14.79
CA LEU A 3 13.92 4.30 13.44
C LEU A 3 13.22 3.46 12.35
N ILE A 4 13.23 2.13 12.49
CA ILE A 4 12.57 1.20 11.55
C ILE A 4 11.08 1.51 11.45
N LYS A 5 10.40 1.74 12.58
CA LYS A 5 8.97 2.12 12.60
C LYS A 5 8.71 3.45 11.88
N LYS A 6 9.59 4.43 12.06
CA LYS A 6 9.48 5.75 11.43
C LYS A 6 9.66 5.65 9.92
N TYR A 7 10.73 5.02 9.46
CA TYR A 7 11.01 4.91 8.02
C TYR A 7 9.99 4.01 7.29
N LEU A 8 9.48 2.97 7.93
CA LEU A 8 8.44 2.12 7.35
C LEU A 8 7.22 2.92 6.90
N LYS A 9 6.70 3.81 7.76
CA LYS A 9 5.54 4.66 7.43
C LYS A 9 5.83 5.59 6.26
N TRP A 10 6.99 6.25 6.27
CA TRP A 10 7.37 7.20 5.23
C TRP A 10 7.59 6.54 3.88
N ILE A 11 8.28 5.40 3.84
CA ILE A 11 8.47 4.60 2.63
C ILE A 11 7.11 4.11 2.10
N SER A 12 6.25 3.61 2.98
CA SER A 12 4.90 3.17 2.60
C SER A 12 4.07 4.32 2.00
N THR A 13 4.17 5.50 2.60
CA THR A 13 3.49 6.71 2.12
C THR A 13 3.97 7.12 0.74
N PHE A 14 5.29 7.10 0.50
CA PHE A 14 5.87 7.39 -0.80
C PHE A 14 5.32 6.44 -1.89
N PHE A 15 5.26 5.14 -1.61
CA PHE A 15 4.72 4.16 -2.54
C PHE A 15 3.21 4.33 -2.80
N VAL A 16 2.41 4.60 -1.76
CA VAL A 16 0.98 4.90 -1.92
C VAL A 16 0.76 6.13 -2.79
N LEU A 17 1.44 7.24 -2.49
CA LEU A 17 1.29 8.49 -3.24
C LEU A 17 1.77 8.34 -4.69
N THR A 18 2.86 7.61 -4.91
CA THR A 18 3.35 7.26 -6.25
C THR A 18 2.31 6.41 -6.99
N GLY A 19 1.72 5.42 -6.34
CA GLY A 19 0.63 4.62 -6.89
C GLY A 19 -0.59 5.46 -7.29
N ILE A 20 -1.02 6.38 -6.42
CA ILE A 20 -2.13 7.31 -6.70
C ILE A 20 -1.81 8.22 -7.90
N LEU A 21 -0.58 8.75 -7.97
CA LEU A 21 -0.13 9.56 -9.10
C LEU A 21 -0.18 8.75 -10.41
N LEU A 22 0.38 7.55 -10.41
CA LEU A 22 0.38 6.66 -11.57
C LEU A 22 -1.05 6.28 -12.01
N THR A 23 -1.99 6.10 -11.06
CA THR A 23 -3.41 5.90 -11.37
C THR A 23 -4.00 7.11 -12.10
N ASN A 24 -3.73 8.33 -11.62
CA ASN A 24 -4.22 9.55 -12.28
C ASN A 24 -3.59 9.76 -13.67
N LEU A 25 -2.36 9.29 -13.88
CA LEU A 25 -1.69 9.28 -15.18
C LEU A 25 -2.09 8.09 -16.07
N ASN A 26 -3.00 7.21 -15.61
CA ASN A 26 -3.41 5.98 -16.28
C ASN A 26 -2.24 5.03 -16.65
N ILE A 27 -1.17 5.02 -15.86
CA ILE A 27 0.01 4.17 -16.09
C ILE A 27 -0.20 2.81 -15.42
N TYR A 28 -0.77 1.88 -16.17
CA TYR A 28 -0.99 0.50 -15.78
C TYR A 28 0.08 -0.45 -16.37
N PRO A 29 0.61 -1.45 -15.64
CA PRO A 29 0.21 -1.90 -14.30
C PRO A 29 1.02 -1.29 -13.14
N LEU A 30 1.95 -0.38 -13.43
CA LEU A 30 2.88 0.16 -12.43
C LEU A 30 2.16 0.84 -11.25
N ASN A 31 0.98 1.41 -11.49
CA ASN A 31 0.11 1.96 -10.47
C ASN A 31 -0.27 0.95 -9.37
N ILE A 32 -0.73 -0.24 -9.76
CA ILE A 32 -1.16 -1.30 -8.83
C ILE A 32 0.03 -1.88 -8.07
N PHE A 33 1.19 -2.05 -8.73
CA PHE A 33 2.42 -2.48 -8.07
C PHE A 33 2.89 -1.48 -7.01
N SER A 34 2.99 -0.20 -7.40
CA SER A 34 3.46 0.86 -6.50
C SER A 34 2.50 1.06 -5.32
N HIS A 35 1.19 1.15 -5.60
CA HIS A 35 0.19 1.32 -4.55
C HIS A 35 0.13 0.10 -3.64
N GLY A 36 0.09 -1.12 -4.21
CA GLY A 36 0.03 -2.36 -3.45
C GLY A 36 1.21 -2.56 -2.50
N LEU A 37 2.43 -2.23 -2.91
CA LEU A 37 3.59 -2.23 -2.02
C LEU A 37 3.43 -1.26 -0.85
N GLY A 38 2.90 -0.06 -1.12
CA GLY A 38 2.59 0.93 -0.09
C GLY A 38 1.51 0.45 0.90
N VAL A 39 0.48 -0.24 0.41
CA VAL A 39 -0.58 -0.83 1.25
C VAL A 39 -0.03 -1.90 2.19
N VAL A 40 0.82 -2.80 1.69
CA VAL A 40 1.45 -3.84 2.52
C VAL A 40 2.29 -3.19 3.62
N GLY A 41 3.12 -2.20 3.27
CA GLY A 41 3.94 -1.48 4.23
C GLY A 41 3.12 -0.76 5.32
N TRP A 42 2.01 -0.10 4.95
CA TRP A 42 1.12 0.53 5.91
C TRP A 42 0.33 -0.47 6.76
N THR A 43 -0.05 -1.61 6.20
CA THR A 43 -0.70 -2.70 6.96
C THR A 43 0.24 -3.24 8.03
N CYS A 44 1.51 -3.50 7.67
CA CYS A 44 2.55 -3.85 8.64
C CYS A 44 2.73 -2.76 9.70
N ALA A 45 2.75 -1.48 9.30
CA ALA A 45 2.84 -0.37 10.24
C ALA A 45 1.63 -0.29 11.19
N GLY A 46 0.43 -0.60 10.71
CA GLY A 46 -0.80 -0.68 11.52
C GLY A 46 -0.71 -1.78 12.58
N ILE A 47 -0.27 -2.98 12.19
CA ILE A 47 -0.07 -4.12 13.10
C ILE A 47 0.98 -3.78 14.18
N ILE A 48 2.13 -3.23 13.78
CA ILE A 48 3.23 -2.88 14.71
C ILE A 48 2.83 -1.82 15.73
N ASN A 49 1.97 -0.87 15.33
CA ASN A 49 1.50 0.19 16.22
C ASN A 49 0.17 -0.14 16.91
N LYS A 50 -0.40 -1.33 16.67
CA LYS A 50 -1.73 -1.75 17.15
C LYS A 50 -2.83 -0.73 16.81
N ASP A 51 -2.68 -0.04 15.68
CA ASP A 51 -3.63 0.96 15.21
C ASP A 51 -4.68 0.28 14.33
N LYS A 52 -5.87 0.11 14.91
CA LYS A 52 -7.00 -0.56 14.23
C LYS A 52 -7.49 0.24 13.02
N ALA A 53 -7.44 1.57 13.06
CA ALA A 53 -7.92 2.39 11.96
C ALA A 53 -7.02 2.25 10.72
N ILE A 54 -5.70 2.30 10.91
CA ILE A 54 -4.72 2.08 9.84
C ILE A 54 -4.84 0.65 9.30
N MET A 55 -4.93 -0.33 10.19
CA MET A 55 -5.04 -1.74 9.81
C MET A 55 -6.31 -2.03 9.01
N THR A 56 -7.45 -1.45 9.38
CA THR A 56 -8.70 -1.60 8.61
C THR A 56 -8.60 -0.91 7.25
N ASN A 57 -8.08 0.33 7.22
CA ASN A 57 -8.00 1.11 5.97
C ASN A 57 -7.12 0.42 4.92
N PHE A 58 -5.89 0.07 5.28
CA PHE A 58 -4.94 -0.55 4.34
C PHE A 58 -5.15 -2.06 4.23
N GLY A 59 -5.55 -2.74 5.30
CA GLY A 59 -5.85 -4.18 5.25
C GLY A 59 -6.98 -4.52 4.28
N LEU A 60 -8.04 -3.70 4.22
CA LEU A 60 -9.12 -3.87 3.24
C LEU A 60 -8.70 -3.52 1.81
N GLN A 61 -7.66 -2.72 1.62
CA GLN A 61 -7.13 -2.44 0.28
C GLN A 61 -6.38 -3.63 -0.31
N ILE A 62 -5.84 -4.55 0.51
CA ILE A 62 -5.15 -5.75 0.04
C ILE A 62 -6.03 -6.61 -0.87
N PRO A 63 -7.25 -7.06 -0.47
CA PRO A 63 -8.11 -7.84 -1.35
C PRO A 63 -8.59 -7.05 -2.57
N LEU A 64 -8.78 -5.72 -2.46
CA LEU A 64 -9.12 -4.88 -3.60
C LEU A 64 -8.00 -4.86 -4.66
N PHE A 65 -6.75 -4.71 -4.22
CA PHE A 65 -5.59 -4.80 -5.11
C PHE A 65 -5.36 -6.23 -5.61
N ALA A 66 -5.66 -7.26 -4.82
CA ALA A 66 -5.57 -8.66 -5.25
C ALA A 66 -6.46 -8.94 -6.47
N LEU A 67 -7.68 -8.40 -6.52
CA LEU A 67 -8.52 -8.48 -7.72
C LEU A 67 -7.87 -7.81 -8.94
N GLY A 68 -7.22 -6.67 -8.74
CA GLY A 68 -6.46 -5.96 -9.77
C GLY A 68 -5.26 -6.76 -10.31
N TYR A 69 -4.57 -7.51 -9.43
CA TYR A 69 -3.50 -8.43 -9.84
C TYR A 69 -4.03 -9.68 -10.54
N ILE A 70 -5.14 -10.26 -10.09
CA ILE A 70 -5.76 -11.40 -10.76
C ILE A 70 -6.08 -11.04 -12.22
N LYS A 71 -6.72 -9.88 -12.45
CA LYS A 71 -7.00 -9.37 -13.80
C LYS A 71 -5.75 -9.09 -14.64
N LEU A 72 -4.61 -8.81 -14.00
CA LEU A 72 -3.36 -8.56 -14.72
C LEU A 72 -2.75 -9.85 -15.27
N PHE A 73 -2.83 -10.94 -14.50
CA PHE A 73 -2.14 -12.19 -14.77
C PHE A 73 -3.02 -13.28 -15.39
N PHE A 74 -4.35 -13.14 -15.35
CA PHE A 74 -5.32 -14.12 -15.83
C PHE A 74 -6.40 -13.44 -16.67
#